data_AF-A0A7S2MCY8-F1
#
_entry.id   AF-A0A7S2MCY8-F1
#
_cell.length_a   1.000
_cell.length_b   1.000
_cell.length_c   1.000
_cell.angle_alpha   90.00
_cell.angle_beta   90.00
_cell.angle_gamma   90.00
#
_symmetry.space_group_name_H-M   'P 1'
#
loop_
_entity.id
_entity.type
_entity.pdbx_description
1 polymer ?
#
loop_
_entity_poly.entity_id
_entity_poly.type
_entity_poly.pdbx_seq_one_letter_code
_entity_poly.pdbx_strand_id
1 'polypeptide(L)'
;DALPSPPRSRLQLREMPYYAIFREIKVAELNRPVSVYVYVHDASTPWTPPSFDDTSEETLRQAAGFAGADGIFFFALQDRSCENCDSRDGYDMYIDVTAALRSNQLHPKRAALAAVVLDDNGDVA
;
A
#
# COMPACT_ATOMS: atom_id res chain seq x y z
N ASP A 1 -4.03 -30.69 41.94
CA ASP A 1 -3.53 -29.74 40.93
C ASP A 1 -4.42 -29.69 39.72
N ALA A 2 -5.34 -28.72 39.69
CA ALA A 2 -6.13 -28.44 38.51
C ALA A 2 -5.40 -27.37 37.69
N LEU A 3 -5.18 -27.64 36.40
CA LEU A 3 -4.64 -26.65 35.48
C LEU A 3 -5.58 -25.43 35.42
N PRO A 4 -5.04 -24.21 35.37
CA PRO A 4 -5.86 -23.00 35.31
C PRO A 4 -6.74 -23.01 34.05
N SER A 5 -7.99 -22.59 34.20
CA SER A 5 -8.93 -22.52 33.09
C SER A 5 -8.49 -21.44 32.09
N PRO A 6 -8.59 -21.67 30.77
CA PRO A 6 -8.23 -20.68 29.78
C PRO A 6 -9.10 -19.41 29.92
N PRO A 7 -8.54 -18.21 29.70
CA PRO A 7 -9.27 -16.96 29.85
C PRO A 7 -10.49 -16.94 28.90
N ARG A 8 -11.66 -16.57 29.46
CA ARG A 8 -12.96 -16.56 28.75
C ARG A 8 -13.08 -15.46 27.70
N SER A 9 -12.17 -14.51 27.69
CA SER A 9 -12.17 -13.47 26.68
C SER A 9 -11.50 -14.02 25.43
N ARG A 10 -12.22 -13.96 24.31
CA ARG A 10 -11.61 -13.86 22.98
C ARG A 10 -10.82 -12.55 22.93
N LEU A 11 -9.77 -12.41 23.73
CA LEU A 11 -8.80 -11.35 23.61
C LEU A 11 -8.11 -11.59 22.27
N GLN A 12 -8.71 -11.08 21.20
CA GLN A 12 -7.98 -10.74 20.00
C GLN A 12 -6.90 -9.78 20.50
N LEU A 13 -5.67 -10.29 20.62
CA LEU A 13 -4.51 -9.50 21.06
C LEU A 13 -4.12 -8.45 20.01
N ARG A 14 -4.84 -8.40 18.87
CA ARG A 14 -4.60 -7.52 17.73
C ARG A 14 -5.94 -7.02 17.21
N GLU A 15 -5.99 -5.73 16.89
CA GLU A 15 -7.08 -5.10 16.15
C GLU A 15 -7.28 -5.78 14.78
N MET A 16 -8.51 -5.73 14.26
CA MET A 16 -8.78 -6.21 12.90
C MET A 16 -8.08 -5.28 11.89
N PRO A 17 -7.28 -5.81 10.95
CA PRO A 17 -6.54 -4.98 10.03
C PRO A 17 -7.45 -4.35 8.97
N TYR A 18 -7.12 -3.13 8.58
CA TYR A 18 -7.67 -2.44 7.42
C TYR A 18 -6.62 -2.42 6.32
N TYR A 19 -7.03 -2.83 5.11
CA TYR A 19 -6.16 -2.87 3.94
C TYR A 19 -6.62 -1.85 2.88
N ALA A 20 -5.68 -1.11 2.31
CA ALA A 20 -5.83 -0.52 0.99
C ALA A 20 -5.61 -1.62 -0.05
N ILE A 21 -6.54 -1.76 -1.00
CA ILE A 21 -6.50 -2.81 -2.02
C ILE A 21 -6.43 -2.17 -3.40
N PHE A 22 -5.36 -2.45 -4.12
CA PHE A 22 -5.25 -2.16 -5.55
C PHE A 22 -5.59 -3.44 -6.29
N ARG A 23 -6.74 -3.43 -6.97
CA ARG A 23 -7.32 -4.65 -7.52
C ARG A 23 -6.85 -4.92 -8.93
N GLU A 24 -6.75 -6.21 -9.26
CA GLU A 24 -6.54 -6.69 -10.62
C GLU A 24 -5.34 -6.03 -11.31
N ILE A 25 -4.23 -5.82 -10.58
CA ILE A 25 -3.00 -5.27 -11.13
C ILE A 25 -2.47 -6.23 -12.19
N LYS A 26 -2.37 -5.74 -13.41
CA LYS A 26 -1.77 -6.45 -14.54
C LYS A 26 -0.36 -5.94 -14.80
N VAL A 27 0.62 -6.71 -14.35
CA VAL A 27 2.04 -6.37 -14.47
C VAL A 27 2.46 -6.13 -15.93
N ALA A 28 1.87 -6.86 -16.88
CA ALA A 28 2.11 -6.68 -18.31
C ALA A 28 1.67 -5.30 -18.84
N GLU A 29 0.63 -4.68 -18.27
CA GLU A 29 0.15 -3.37 -18.72
C GLU A 29 1.07 -2.23 -18.26
N LEU A 30 1.84 -2.42 -17.19
CA LEU A 30 2.73 -1.40 -16.61
C LEU A 30 3.98 -1.16 -17.45
N ASN A 31 4.47 -2.19 -18.14
CA ASN A 31 5.68 -2.18 -19.00
C ASN A 31 6.98 -1.67 -18.34
N ARG A 32 6.97 -1.44 -17.04
CA ARG A 32 8.10 -0.98 -16.23
C ARG A 32 7.84 -1.32 -14.75
N PRO A 33 8.88 -1.49 -13.93
CA PRO A 33 8.71 -1.63 -12.50
C PRO A 33 8.23 -0.30 -11.89
N VAL A 34 7.38 -0.38 -10.86
CA VAL A 34 6.89 0.82 -10.15
C VAL A 34 6.88 0.59 -8.63
N SER A 35 7.04 1.67 -7.88
CA SER A 35 6.86 1.71 -6.42
C SER A 35 5.63 2.51 -6.07
N VAL A 36 4.74 1.94 -5.26
CA VAL A 36 3.47 2.57 -4.85
C VAL A 36 3.57 2.95 -3.39
N TYR A 37 3.41 4.24 -3.09
CA TYR A 37 3.39 4.81 -1.74
C TYR A 37 1.97 5.24 -1.42
N VAL A 38 1.39 4.70 -0.34
CA VAL A 38 0.00 4.93 0.06
C VAL A 38 -0.07 5.87 1.24
N TYR A 39 -1.02 6.80 1.17
CA TYR A 39 -1.32 7.79 2.18
C TYR A 39 -2.79 7.68 2.61
N VAL A 40 -3.03 7.94 3.88
CA VAL A 40 -4.35 8.02 4.50
C VAL A 40 -4.57 9.46 4.96
N HIS A 41 -5.70 10.05 4.61
CA HIS A 41 -6.10 11.39 5.06
C HIS A 41 -7.59 11.46 5.42
N ASP A 42 -8.03 12.52 6.10
CA ASP A 42 -9.47 12.74 6.33
C ASP A 42 -10.14 13.09 4.99
N ALA A 43 -11.20 12.36 4.66
CA ALA A 43 -11.95 12.52 3.41
C ALA A 43 -12.60 13.91 3.25
N SER A 44 -12.79 14.65 4.34
CA SER A 44 -13.31 16.03 4.32
C SER A 44 -12.23 17.08 4.01
N THR A 45 -10.96 16.69 4.00
CA THR A 45 -9.83 17.57 3.73
C THR A 45 -9.18 17.22 2.38
N PRO A 46 -8.89 18.21 1.52
CA PRO A 46 -8.10 17.96 0.32
C PRO A 46 -6.73 17.37 0.69
N TRP A 47 -6.34 16.31 0.00
CA TRP A 47 -4.99 15.77 0.15
C TRP A 47 -3.99 16.64 -0.63
N THR A 48 -2.86 16.92 0.01
CA THR A 48 -1.73 17.58 -0.62
C THR A 48 -0.62 16.55 -0.78
N PRO A 49 -0.18 16.23 -2.01
CA PRO A 49 0.93 15.33 -2.20
C PRO A 49 2.22 15.89 -1.59
N PRO A 50 3.18 15.02 -1.21
CA PRO A 50 4.53 15.47 -0.90
C PRO A 50 5.13 16.24 -2.09
N SER A 51 6.12 17.10 -1.82
CA SER A 51 6.82 17.78 -2.91
C SER A 51 7.47 16.76 -3.83
N PHE A 52 7.24 16.90 -5.14
CA PHE A 52 7.89 16.08 -6.15
C PHE A 52 9.26 16.64 -6.57
N ASP A 53 9.71 17.74 -5.95
CA ASP A 53 11.08 18.24 -6.11
C ASP A 53 12.11 17.30 -5.44
N ASP A 54 11.66 16.50 -4.47
CA ASP A 54 12.42 15.44 -3.81
C ASP A 54 11.54 14.20 -3.65
N THR A 55 11.65 13.27 -4.61
CA THR A 55 10.95 11.97 -4.60
C THR A 55 11.74 10.88 -3.89
N SER A 56 12.72 11.23 -3.05
CA SER A 56 13.45 10.24 -2.27
C SER A 56 12.50 9.40 -1.41
N GLU A 57 12.81 8.11 -1.29
CA GLU A 57 12.03 7.16 -0.49
C GLU A 57 11.86 7.65 0.96
N GLU A 58 12.89 8.30 1.51
CA GLU A 58 12.84 8.89 2.84
C GLU A 58 11.78 9.99 2.93
N THR A 59 11.78 10.95 2.00
CA THR A 59 10.82 12.05 1.96
C THR A 59 9.38 11.53 1.80
N LEU A 60 9.17 10.54 0.92
CA LEU A 60 7.85 9.94 0.72
C LEU A 60 7.34 9.19 1.95
N ARG A 61 8.21 8.50 2.70
CA ARG A 61 7.87 7.77 3.92
C ARG A 61 7.64 8.69 5.13
N GLN A 62 8.26 9.86 5.15
CA GLN A 62 8.09 10.86 6.21
C GLN A 62 6.88 11.78 5.99
N ALA A 63 6.33 11.81 4.78
CA ALA A 63 5.18 12.62 4.45
C ALA A 63 3.93 12.27 5.28
N ALA A 64 3.13 13.31 5.56
CA ALA A 64 1.97 13.18 6.43
C ALA A 64 0.96 12.15 5.88
N GLY A 65 0.46 11.30 6.77
CA GLY A 65 -0.51 10.27 6.40
C GLY A 65 0.10 9.04 5.73
N PHE A 66 1.43 8.93 5.57
CA PHE A 66 2.06 7.74 5.01
C PHE A 66 1.61 6.47 5.74
N ALA A 67 1.15 5.48 4.98
CA ALA A 67 0.56 4.25 5.49
C ALA A 67 1.35 3.00 5.14
N GLY A 68 1.97 2.99 3.96
CA GLY A 68 2.80 1.88 3.52
C GLY A 68 3.25 2.07 2.08
N ALA A 69 4.20 1.24 1.67
CA ALA A 69 4.65 1.20 0.29
C ALA A 69 4.87 -0.24 -0.14
N ASP A 70 4.69 -0.50 -1.44
CA ASP A 70 4.95 -1.80 -2.06
C ASP A 70 5.49 -1.61 -3.49
N GLY A 71 6.21 -2.61 -3.99
CA GLY A 71 6.85 -2.59 -5.30
C GLY A 71 6.20 -3.58 -6.26
N ILE A 72 5.88 -3.11 -7.46
CA ILE A 72 5.42 -3.96 -8.56
C ILE A 72 6.63 -4.18 -9.48
N PHE A 73 7.21 -5.37 -9.40
CA PHE A 73 8.37 -5.73 -10.20
C PHE A 73 7.96 -6.15 -11.62
N PHE A 74 8.65 -5.59 -12.61
CA PHE A 74 8.53 -5.97 -14.01
C PHE A 74 9.89 -6.40 -14.54
N PHE A 75 9.95 -7.53 -15.23
CA PHE A 75 11.15 -7.98 -15.92
C PHE A 75 10.90 -7.91 -17.43
N ALA A 76 11.43 -6.88 -18.07
CA ALA A 76 11.49 -6.81 -19.52
C ALA A 76 12.55 -7.82 -20.01
N LEU A 77 12.14 -9.02 -20.40
CA LEU A 77 13.04 -9.90 -21.15
C LEU A 77 13.13 -9.31 -22.56
N GLN A 78 14.29 -8.74 -22.91
CA GLN A 78 14.54 -7.97 -24.14
C GLN A 78 14.07 -8.64 -25.45
N ASP A 79 13.82 -9.95 -25.43
CA ASP A 79 13.47 -10.74 -26.62
C ASP A 79 12.43 -11.84 -26.34
N ARG A 80 11.74 -11.80 -25.18
CA ARG A 80 10.63 -12.70 -24.86
C ARG A 80 9.55 -11.95 -24.11
N SER A 81 8.30 -12.07 -24.53
CA SER A 81 7.21 -11.70 -23.64
C SER A 81 7.32 -12.54 -22.37
N CYS A 82 7.14 -11.92 -21.20
CA CYS A 82 7.01 -12.68 -19.97
C CYS A 82 5.69 -13.43 -20.06
N GLU A 83 5.70 -14.66 -20.58
CA GLU A 83 4.50 -15.47 -20.81
C GLU A 83 3.67 -15.60 -19.54
N ASN A 84 4.33 -15.76 -18.38
CA ASN A 84 3.69 -15.79 -17.07
C ASN A 84 3.10 -14.44 -16.61
N CYS A 85 3.57 -13.32 -17.16
CA CYS A 85 3.03 -11.99 -16.89
C CYS A 85 1.81 -11.68 -17.78
N ASP A 86 1.78 -12.25 -19.00
CA ASP A 86 0.69 -12.06 -19.96
C ASP A 86 -0.46 -13.07 -19.74
N SER A 87 -0.15 -14.28 -19.27
CA SER A 87 -1.12 -15.37 -19.12
C SER A 87 -1.76 -15.45 -17.73
N ARG A 88 -1.28 -14.67 -16.75
CA ARG A 88 -1.82 -14.67 -15.40
C ARG A 88 -2.92 -13.64 -15.25
N ASP A 89 -3.96 -14.04 -14.52
CA ASP A 89 -4.94 -13.11 -14.00
C ASP A 89 -4.23 -12.04 -13.16
N GLY A 90 -4.73 -10.80 -13.22
CA GLY A 90 -4.23 -9.72 -12.38
C GLY A 90 -4.26 -10.10 -10.91
N TYR A 91 -3.34 -9.55 -10.12
CA TYR A 91 -3.29 -9.81 -8.68
C TYR A 91 -3.74 -8.58 -7.89
N ASP A 92 -4.25 -8.82 -6.69
CA ASP A 92 -4.58 -7.75 -5.76
C ASP A 92 -3.35 -7.45 -4.88
N MET A 93 -2.96 -6.17 -4.81
CA MET A 93 -1.95 -5.69 -3.88
C MET A 93 -2.63 -5.15 -2.62
N TYR A 94 -2.15 -5.59 -1.46
CA TYR A 94 -2.71 -5.28 -0.15
C TYR A 94 -1.70 -4.51 0.68
N ILE A 95 -2.04 -3.29 1.09
CA ILE A 95 -1.21 -2.47 1.97
C ILE A 95 -1.96 -2.26 3.30
N ASP A 96 -1.37 -2.70 4.41
CA ASP A 96 -1.94 -2.55 5.75
C ASP A 96 -1.90 -1.07 6.16
N VAL A 97 -3.07 -0.44 6.27
CA VAL A 97 -3.24 0.97 6.63
C VAL A 97 -3.67 1.16 8.09
N THR A 98 -3.74 0.08 8.88
CA THR A 98 -4.27 0.07 10.24
C THR A 98 -3.49 1.00 11.16
N ALA A 99 -2.16 0.91 11.12
CA ALA A 99 -1.30 1.75 11.94
C ALA A 99 -1.46 3.23 11.59
N ALA A 100 -1.60 3.57 10.30
CA ALA A 100 -1.79 4.95 9.86
C ALA A 100 -3.16 5.50 10.25
N LEU A 101 -4.24 4.74 10.09
CA LEU A 101 -5.58 5.13 10.55
C LEU A 101 -5.57 5.45 12.05
N ARG A 102 -4.93 4.60 12.85
CA ARG A 102 -4.80 4.79 14.29
C ARG A 102 -3.97 6.02 14.65
N SER A 103 -2.80 6.18 14.04
CA SER A 103 -1.91 7.34 14.30
C SER A 103 -2.58 8.66 13.95
N ASN A 104 -3.42 8.68 12.90
CA ASN A 104 -4.20 9.85 12.50
C ASN A 104 -5.56 9.97 13.20
N GLN A 105 -5.90 9.05 14.12
CA GLN A 105 -7.20 8.99 14.80
C GLN A 105 -8.40 9.00 13.84
N LEU A 106 -8.23 8.38 12.68
CA LEU A 106 -9.24 8.31 11.62
C LEU A 106 -10.02 7.01 11.71
N HIS A 107 -11.35 7.15 11.73
CA HIS A 107 -12.23 6.00 11.49
C HIS A 107 -12.19 5.67 9.98
N PRO A 108 -12.10 4.38 9.58
CA PRO A 108 -11.99 3.99 8.16
C PRO A 108 -13.05 4.62 7.24
N LYS A 109 -14.30 4.74 7.71
CA LYS A 109 -15.40 5.40 6.96
C LYS A 109 -15.21 6.90 6.69
N ARG A 110 -14.28 7.55 7.39
CA ARG A 110 -13.92 8.97 7.24
C ARG A 110 -12.55 9.16 6.59
N ALA A 111 -11.86 8.07 6.30
CA ALA A 111 -10.57 8.10 5.66
C ALA A 111 -10.74 8.05 4.13
N ALA A 112 -9.87 8.77 3.44
CA ALA A 112 -9.63 8.62 2.02
C ALA A 112 -8.18 8.15 1.81
N LEU A 113 -7.96 7.45 0.69
CA LEU A 113 -6.67 6.94 0.29
C LEU A 113 -6.13 7.78 -0.86
N ALA A 114 -4.85 8.10 -0.80
CA ALA A 114 -4.11 8.66 -1.91
C ALA A 114 -2.86 7.81 -2.16
N ALA A 115 -2.34 7.86 -3.39
CA ALA A 115 -1.12 7.14 -3.74
C ALA A 115 -0.21 8.00 -4.59
N VAL A 116 1.10 7.86 -4.37
CA VAL A 116 2.16 8.32 -5.26
C VAL A 116 2.78 7.07 -5.88
N VAL A 117 2.89 7.05 -7.20
CA VAL A 117 3.52 5.96 -7.93
C VAL A 117 4.79 6.49 -8.56
N LEU A 118 5.92 5.84 -8.30
CA LEU A 118 7.20 6.14 -8.92
C LEU A 118 7.60 5.04 -9.88
N ASP A 119 8.24 5.38 -10.99
CA ASP A 119 8.95 4.42 -11.83
C ASP A 119 10.33 4.02 -11.25
N ASP A 120 11.13 3.26 -11.99
CA ASP A 120 12.49 2.89 -11.59
C ASP A 120 13.50 4.03 -11.57
N ASN A 121 13.20 5.14 -12.23
CA ASN A 121 14.04 6.34 -12.21
C ASN A 121 13.70 7.25 -11.03
N GLY A 122 12.62 6.95 -10.29
CA GLY A 122 12.10 7.78 -9.21
C GLY A 122 11.21 8.92 -9.71
N ASP A 123 10.79 8.87 -10.97
CA ASP A 123 9.87 9.83 -11.58
C ASP A 123 8.42 9.42 -11.29
N VAL A 124 7.54 10.41 -11.13
CA VAL A 124 6.10 10.15 -10.91
C VAL A 124 5.47 9.57 -12.17
N ALA A 125 4.88 8.39 -12.05
CA ALA A 125 4.26 7.62 -13.14
C ALA A 125 2.79 7.96 -13.39
#